data_AF-A0A661C827-F1
#
_entry.id   AF-A0A661C827-F1
#
_cell.length_a   1.000
_cell.length_b   1.000
_cell.length_c   1.000
_cell.angle_alpha   90.00
_cell.angle_beta   90.00
_cell.angle_gamma   90.00
#
_symmetry.space_group_name_H-M   'P 1'
#
loop_
_entity.id
_entity.type
_entity.pdbx_description
1 polymer ?
#
loop_
_entity_poly.entity_id
_entity_poly.type
_entity_poly.pdbx_seq_one_letter_code
_entity_poly.pdbx_strand_id
1 'polypeptide(L)'
;MPSPLIKTMIEQYNYPVLNVDNIDEFVQSQEECVLFFTENPTRFPESDDVAMILPELVKEYGNRFNAAVIEQDSQRKLQARYDFREWPTLVFLRKGEYLGAISRVQDWNDYIVQINAFLTDGPKKVAGIGVPIETASTSNCSS
;
A
#
# COMPACT_ATOMS: atom_id res chain seq x y z
N MET A 1 11.15 -15.06 -6.93
CA MET A 1 9.89 -15.78 -7.14
C MET A 1 9.04 -15.63 -5.88
N PRO A 2 7.79 -15.16 -6.00
CA PRO A 2 6.85 -15.12 -4.87
C PRO A 2 6.55 -16.54 -4.35
N SER A 3 6.19 -16.64 -3.07
CA SER A 3 5.75 -17.90 -2.47
C SER A 3 4.53 -18.44 -3.21
N PRO A 4 4.35 -19.76 -3.31
CA PRO A 4 3.11 -20.34 -3.82
C PRO A 4 1.86 -19.75 -3.15
N LEU A 5 1.92 -19.44 -1.85
CA LEU A 5 0.79 -18.88 -1.10
C LEU A 5 0.45 -17.46 -1.58
N ILE A 6 1.44 -16.59 -1.70
CA ILE A 6 1.26 -15.23 -2.23
C ILE A 6 0.68 -15.28 -3.64
N LYS A 7 1.16 -16.20 -4.49
CA LYS A 7 0.63 -16.39 -5.84
C LYS A 7 -0.84 -16.80 -5.81
N THR A 8 -1.21 -17.78 -4.97
CA THR A 8 -2.60 -18.20 -4.81
C THR A 8 -3.49 -17.07 -4.27
N MET A 9 -3.01 -16.27 -3.33
CA MET A 9 -3.74 -15.09 -2.83
C MET A 9 -4.03 -14.10 -3.97
N ILE A 10 -3.01 -13.77 -4.78
CA ILE A 10 -3.15 -12.87 -5.92
C ILE A 10 -4.20 -13.39 -6.91
N GLU A 11 -4.14 -14.68 -7.25
CA GLU A 11 -5.07 -15.32 -8.18
C GLU A 11 -6.50 -15.42 -7.62
N GLN A 12 -6.64 -15.78 -6.34
CA GLN A 12 -7.93 -15.99 -5.68
C GLN A 12 -8.69 -14.68 -5.44
N TYR A 13 -7.98 -13.63 -5.03
CA TYR A 13 -8.57 -12.32 -4.72
C TYR A 13 -8.42 -11.31 -5.86
N ASN A 14 -7.82 -11.74 -6.98
CA ASN A 14 -7.61 -10.97 -8.20
C ASN A 14 -6.89 -9.63 -7.94
N TYR A 15 -5.89 -9.65 -7.05
CA TYR A 15 -5.14 -8.44 -6.69
C TYR A 15 -4.19 -8.02 -7.82
N PRO A 16 -4.18 -6.73 -8.20
CA PRO A 16 -3.23 -6.24 -9.19
C PRO A 16 -1.80 -6.33 -8.66
N VAL A 17 -0.89 -6.75 -9.53
CA VAL A 17 0.56 -6.70 -9.28
C VAL A 17 1.11 -5.41 -9.88
N LEU A 18 1.65 -4.55 -9.04
CA LEU A 18 2.10 -3.22 -9.41
C LEU A 18 3.62 -3.15 -9.46
N ASN A 19 4.12 -2.35 -10.39
CA ASN A 19 5.51 -2.01 -10.56
C ASN A 19 5.70 -0.49 -10.47
N VAL A 20 6.93 -0.02 -10.66
CA VAL A 20 7.25 1.41 -10.54
C VAL A 20 6.54 2.26 -11.60
N ASP A 21 6.15 1.69 -12.74
CA ASP A 21 5.55 2.43 -13.86
C ASP A 21 4.03 2.58 -13.72
N ASN A 22 3.34 1.61 -13.10
CA ASN A 22 1.88 1.60 -12.99
C ASN A 22 1.33 1.92 -11.59
N ILE A 23 2.19 1.95 -10.56
CA ILE A 23 1.78 2.20 -9.19
C ILE A 23 1.11 3.57 -9.03
N ASP A 24 1.66 4.61 -9.65
CA ASP A 24 1.16 5.99 -9.55
C ASP A 24 -0.26 6.12 -10.08
N GLU A 25 -0.54 5.53 -11.25
CA GLU A 25 -1.88 5.52 -11.84
C GLU A 25 -2.88 4.77 -10.96
N PHE A 26 -2.46 3.61 -10.42
CA PHE A 26 -3.31 2.84 -9.51
C PHE A 26 -3.63 3.65 -8.24
N VAL A 27 -2.63 4.13 -7.49
CA VAL A 27 -2.87 4.79 -6.20
C VAL A 27 -3.67 6.08 -6.34
N GLN A 28 -3.55 6.79 -7.46
CA GLN A 28 -4.35 7.99 -7.75
C GLN A 28 -5.80 7.65 -8.09
N SER A 29 -6.04 6.51 -8.75
CA SER A 29 -7.39 6.06 -9.10
C SER A 29 -8.21 5.56 -7.90
N GLN A 30 -7.55 5.16 -6.82
CA GLN A 30 -8.21 4.56 -5.66
C GLN A 30 -8.52 5.62 -4.58
N GLU A 31 -9.72 5.56 -4.00
CA GLU A 31 -10.03 6.38 -2.83
C GLU A 31 -9.13 5.99 -1.66
N GLU A 32 -9.03 4.71 -1.36
CA GLU A 32 -8.14 4.15 -0.35
C GLU A 32 -7.55 2.83 -0.88
N CYS A 33 -6.26 2.64 -0.70
CA CYS A 33 -5.60 1.41 -1.13
C CYS A 33 -4.50 0.99 -0.17
N VAL A 34 -4.18 -0.30 -0.21
CA VAL A 34 -3.09 -0.90 0.55
C VAL A 34 -2.13 -1.59 -0.41
N LEU A 35 -0.86 -1.22 -0.31
CA LEU A 35 0.22 -1.81 -1.08
C LEU A 35 0.95 -2.83 -0.21
N PHE A 36 1.02 -4.07 -0.69
CA PHE A 36 1.66 -5.16 0.03
C PHE A 36 3.07 -5.43 -0.51
N PHE A 37 4.03 -5.24 0.38
CA PHE A 37 5.45 -5.43 0.18
C PHE A 37 5.88 -6.73 0.88
N THR A 38 6.17 -7.76 0.08
CA THR A 38 6.41 -9.14 0.54
C THR A 38 7.88 -9.51 0.70
N GLU A 39 8.81 -8.76 0.10
CA GLU A 39 10.24 -9.14 -0.05
C GLU A 39 10.39 -10.57 -0.61
N ASN A 40 11.30 -11.38 -0.06
CA ASN A 40 11.46 -12.78 -0.39
C ASN A 40 10.88 -13.64 0.76
N PRO A 41 9.81 -14.40 0.54
CA PRO A 41 9.18 -15.22 1.58
C PRO A 41 10.09 -16.35 2.10
N THR A 42 11.11 -16.75 1.33
CA THR A 42 12.15 -17.68 1.81
C THR A 42 13.02 -17.05 2.91
N ARG A 43 13.16 -15.72 2.91
CA ARG A 43 13.90 -14.96 3.93
C ARG A 43 12.97 -14.44 5.03
N PHE A 44 11.72 -14.15 4.69
CA PHE A 44 10.72 -13.59 5.59
C PHE A 44 9.45 -14.46 5.56
N PRO A 45 9.38 -15.54 6.34
CA PRO A 45 8.21 -16.42 6.37
C PRO A 45 6.94 -15.67 6.81
N GLU A 46 7.10 -14.59 7.59
CA GLU A 46 6.04 -13.66 8.00
C GLU A 46 5.25 -13.09 6.81
N SER A 47 5.84 -13.02 5.61
CA SER A 47 5.13 -12.55 4.41
C SER A 47 3.98 -13.46 4.01
N ASP A 48 4.09 -14.77 4.25
CA ASP A 48 3.01 -15.72 3.98
C ASP A 48 1.86 -15.55 4.99
N ASP A 49 2.18 -15.22 6.24
CA ASP A 49 1.18 -14.91 7.27
C ASP A 49 0.40 -13.63 6.92
N VAL A 50 1.10 -12.55 6.55
CA VAL A 50 0.43 -11.30 6.13
C VAL A 50 -0.40 -11.52 4.86
N ALA A 51 0.03 -12.39 3.95
CA ALA A 51 -0.75 -12.75 2.76
C ALA A 51 -2.07 -13.47 3.11
N MET A 52 -2.14 -14.20 4.22
CA MET A 52 -3.40 -14.76 4.70
C MET A 52 -4.27 -13.72 5.42
N ILE A 53 -3.65 -12.77 6.13
CA ILE A 53 -4.34 -11.75 6.91
C ILE A 53 -4.92 -10.64 6.02
N LEU A 54 -4.19 -10.22 4.98
CA LEU A 54 -4.56 -9.09 4.12
C LEU A 54 -5.96 -9.22 3.50
N PRO A 55 -6.36 -10.37 2.91
CA PRO A 55 -7.71 -10.54 2.40
C PRO A 55 -8.80 -10.46 3.47
N GLU A 56 -8.51 -10.95 4.68
CA GLU A 56 -9.44 -10.86 5.80
C GLU A 56 -9.59 -9.42 6.29
N LEU A 57 -8.50 -8.64 6.30
CA LEU A 57 -8.58 -7.20 6.57
C LEU A 57 -9.43 -6.48 5.52
N VAL A 58 -9.21 -6.75 4.22
CA VAL A 58 -10.03 -6.13 3.16
C VAL A 58 -11.52 -6.44 3.36
N LYS A 59 -11.86 -7.68 3.74
CA LYS A 59 -13.24 -8.10 4.02
C LYS A 59 -13.82 -7.44 5.27
N GLU A 60 -13.05 -7.35 6.35
CA GLU A 60 -13.48 -6.72 7.62
C GLU A 60 -13.91 -5.26 7.40
N TYR A 61 -13.20 -4.56 6.51
CA TYR A 61 -13.52 -3.19 6.12
C TYR A 61 -14.54 -3.09 4.96
N GLY A 62 -15.21 -4.19 4.59
CA GLY A 62 -16.25 -4.19 3.56
C GLY A 62 -15.73 -3.80 2.17
N ASN A 63 -14.48 -4.14 1.85
CA ASN A 63 -13.78 -3.78 0.62
C ASN A 63 -13.65 -2.25 0.43
N ARG A 64 -13.61 -1.50 1.53
CA ARG A 64 -13.42 -0.05 1.50
C ARG A 64 -12.09 0.39 0.88
N PHE A 65 -11.03 -0.42 1.03
CA PHE A 65 -9.75 -0.18 0.39
C PHE A 65 -9.35 -1.34 -0.53
N ASN A 66 -8.66 -0.99 -1.62
CA ASN A 66 -8.20 -1.95 -2.62
C ASN A 66 -6.79 -2.41 -2.31
N ALA A 67 -6.59 -3.73 -2.21
CA ALA A 67 -5.28 -4.32 -2.01
C ALA A 67 -4.56 -4.54 -3.35
N ALA A 68 -3.25 -4.26 -3.37
CA ALA A 68 -2.36 -4.52 -4.48
C ALA A 68 -1.03 -5.09 -3.98
N VAL A 69 -0.37 -5.90 -4.79
CA VAL A 69 0.93 -6.50 -4.44
C VAL A 69 2.03 -5.86 -5.27
N ILE A 70 3.16 -5.55 -4.65
CA ILE A 70 4.29 -4.96 -5.37
C ILE A 70 5.17 -6.06 -5.99
N GLU A 71 5.48 -5.90 -7.27
CA GLU A 71 6.41 -6.77 -7.99
C GLU A 71 7.80 -6.75 -7.34
N GLN A 72 8.42 -7.93 -7.23
CA GLN A 72 9.67 -8.14 -6.53
C GLN A 72 10.81 -7.18 -6.94
N ASP A 73 10.99 -6.93 -8.24
CA ASP A 73 12.02 -6.03 -8.76
C ASP A 73 11.76 -4.55 -8.43
N SER A 74 10.49 -4.19 -8.24
CA SER A 74 10.04 -2.84 -7.89
C SER A 74 10.09 -2.55 -6.38
N GLN A 75 10.07 -3.59 -5.53
CA GLN A 75 9.97 -3.45 -4.08
C GLN A 75 11.08 -2.59 -3.47
N ARG A 76 12.35 -2.75 -3.87
CA ARG A 76 13.47 -1.95 -3.30
C ARG A 76 13.39 -0.47 -3.65
N LYS A 77 13.00 -0.13 -4.88
CA LYS A 77 12.87 1.26 -5.33
C LYS A 77 11.71 1.94 -4.61
N LEU A 78 10.60 1.22 -4.45
CA LEU A 78 9.42 1.71 -3.75
C LEU A 78 9.59 1.72 -2.21
N GLN A 79 10.41 0.84 -1.65
CA GLN A 79 10.81 0.90 -0.25
C GLN A 79 11.45 2.25 0.08
N ALA A 80 12.39 2.71 -0.74
CA ALA A 80 13.03 4.02 -0.55
C ALA A 80 12.04 5.18 -0.71
N ARG A 81 11.01 5.03 -1.55
CA ARG A 81 9.95 6.03 -1.75
C ARG A 81 9.06 6.19 -0.52
N TYR A 82 8.70 5.09 0.13
CA TYR A 82 7.82 5.06 1.30
C TYR A 82 8.57 5.08 2.65
N ASP A 83 9.90 5.06 2.62
CA ASP A 83 10.82 5.16 3.78
C ASP A 83 10.55 4.14 4.91
N PHE A 84 10.24 2.89 4.56
CA PHE A 84 10.14 1.80 5.54
C PHE A 84 11.38 0.89 5.54
N ARG A 85 11.71 0.29 6.69
CA ARG A 85 12.95 -0.49 6.88
C ARG A 85 12.74 -1.98 7.15
N GLU A 86 11.53 -2.35 7.55
CA GLU A 86 11.18 -3.69 7.97
C GLU A 86 10.35 -4.39 6.88
N TRP A 87 10.30 -5.71 6.91
CA TRP A 87 9.53 -6.52 5.97
C TRP A 87 8.81 -7.63 6.75
N PRO A 88 7.66 -8.12 6.27
CA PRO A 88 6.80 -7.52 5.23
C PRO A 88 6.21 -6.17 5.65
N THR A 89 5.69 -5.38 4.71
CA THR A 89 5.05 -4.09 5.02
C THR A 89 3.77 -3.87 4.21
N LEU A 90 2.75 -3.32 4.87
CA LEU A 90 1.52 -2.82 4.27
C LEU A 90 1.56 -1.30 4.28
N VAL A 91 1.54 -0.66 3.12
CA VAL A 91 1.50 0.80 3.00
C VAL A 91 0.08 1.24 2.61
N PHE A 92 -0.51 2.13 3.40
CA PHE A 92 -1.85 2.66 3.17
C PHE A 92 -1.77 4.03 2.51
N LEU A 93 -2.55 4.22 1.44
CA LEU A 93 -2.68 5.48 0.73
C LEU A 93 -4.14 5.86 0.51
N ARG A 94 -4.38 7.15 0.34
CA ARG A 94 -5.67 7.74 -0.06
C ARG A 94 -5.44 8.69 -1.23
N LYS A 95 -5.99 8.39 -2.41
CA LYS A 95 -5.83 9.21 -3.63
C LYS A 95 -4.36 9.58 -3.92
N GLY A 96 -3.46 8.62 -3.74
CA GLY A 96 -2.00 8.79 -3.89
C GLY A 96 -1.27 9.44 -2.71
N GLU A 97 -2.00 9.95 -1.71
CA GLU A 97 -1.39 10.49 -0.49
C GLU A 97 -1.15 9.39 0.54
N TYR A 98 0.01 9.42 1.21
CA TYR A 98 0.35 8.41 2.20
C TYR A 98 -0.39 8.62 3.52
N LEU A 99 -0.91 7.55 4.10
CA LEU A 99 -1.56 7.56 5.41
C LEU A 99 -0.65 6.97 6.49
N GLY A 100 0.04 5.88 6.17
CA GLY A 100 0.84 5.13 7.12
C GLY A 100 1.32 3.79 6.56
N ALA A 101 2.16 3.12 7.34
CA ALA A 101 2.64 1.78 7.03
C ALA A 101 2.61 0.90 8.27
N ILE A 102 2.25 -0.37 8.10
CA ILE A 102 2.31 -1.40 9.14
C ILE A 102 3.34 -2.42 8.69
N SER A 103 4.41 -2.59 9.46
CA SER A 103 5.47 -3.54 9.16
C SER A 103 5.41 -4.76 10.08
N ARG A 104 5.93 -5.88 9.60
CA ARG A 104 5.84 -7.22 10.20
C ARG A 104 4.39 -7.70 10.36
N VAL A 105 4.26 -8.96 10.77
CA VAL A 105 2.99 -9.49 11.27
C VAL A 105 2.68 -8.79 12.59
N GLN A 106 1.43 -8.36 12.74
CA GLN A 106 0.89 -7.80 13.97
C GLN A 106 -0.29 -8.64 14.46
N ASP A 107 -0.69 -8.45 15.71
CA ASP A 107 -1.94 -9.02 16.20
C ASP A 107 -3.15 -8.37 15.51
N TRP A 108 -4.25 -9.13 15.39
CA TRP A 108 -5.46 -8.66 14.71
C TRP A 108 -5.96 -7.31 15.23
N ASN A 109 -6.04 -7.15 16.55
CA ASN A 109 -6.49 -5.90 17.17
C ASN A 109 -5.58 -4.72 16.82
N ASP A 110 -4.26 -4.94 16.73
CA ASP A 110 -3.30 -3.89 16.40
C ASP A 110 -3.41 -3.45 14.94
N TYR A 111 -3.73 -4.36 14.02
CA TYR A 111 -4.11 -4.00 12.66
C TYR A 111 -5.34 -3.09 12.67
N ILE A 112 -6.42 -3.49 13.34
CA ILE A 112 -7.66 -2.71 13.36
C ILE A 112 -7.44 -1.32 13.94
N VAL A 113 -6.72 -1.20 15.07
CA VAL A 113 -6.41 0.09 15.69
C VAL A 113 -5.60 0.99 14.76
N GLN A 114 -4.54 0.47 14.14
CA GLN A 114 -3.67 1.26 13.26
C GLN A 114 -4.39 1.65 11.96
N ILE A 115 -5.11 0.73 11.33
CA ILE A 115 -5.87 1.01 10.11
C ILE A 115 -6.95 2.05 10.40
N ASN A 116 -7.71 1.91 11.50
CA ASN A 116 -8.70 2.92 11.88
C ASN A 116 -8.07 4.29 12.10
N ALA A 117 -6.88 4.34 12.71
CA ALA A 117 -6.14 5.59 12.86
C ALA A 117 -5.79 6.18 11.49
N PHE A 118 -5.24 5.40 10.55
CA PHE A 118 -4.92 5.87 9.20
C PHE A 118 -6.14 6.33 8.40
N LEU A 119 -7.27 5.64 8.57
CA LEU A 119 -8.51 5.97 7.88
C LEU A 119 -9.21 7.20 8.48
N THR A 120 -8.91 7.56 9.73
CA THR A 120 -9.49 8.72 10.42
C THR A 120 -8.58 9.95 10.32
N ASP A 121 -7.28 9.76 10.50
CA ASP A 121 -6.28 10.81 10.33
C ASP A 121 -6.17 11.22 8.85
N GLY A 122 -5.89 12.51 8.63
CA GLY A 122 -5.59 13.03 7.31
C GLY A 122 -4.27 12.48 6.75
N PRO A 123 -3.98 12.76 5.47
CA PRO A 123 -2.73 12.34 4.82
C PRO A 123 -1.49 12.84 5.57
N LYS A 124 -0.48 11.99 5.66
CA LYS A 124 0.81 12.26 6.30
C LYS A 124 1.89 12.46 5.24
N LYS A 125 2.81 13.41 5.49
CA LYS A 125 3.94 13.64 4.59
C LYS A 125 4.99 12.55 4.76
N VAL A 126 5.36 11.92 3.65
CA VAL A 126 6.59 11.12 3.54
C VAL A 126 7.62 11.95 2.78
N ALA A 127 8.88 11.90 3.22
CA ALA A 127 9.95 12.70 2.62
C ALA A 127 10.15 12.45 1.11
N GLY A 128 9.71 11.30 0.59
CA GLY A 128 9.89 10.87 -0.81
C GLY A 128 8.66 10.94 -1.72
N ILE A 129 7.46 11.26 -1.20
CA ILE A 129 6.24 11.33 -2.02
C ILE A 129 6.01 12.80 -2.35
N GLY A 130 6.40 13.16 -3.56
CA GLY A 130 6.38 14.52 -4.06
C GLY A 130 5.00 15.16 -3.90
N VAL A 131 5.01 16.35 -3.29
CA VAL A 131 3.93 17.33 -3.32
C VAL A 131 3.33 17.36 -4.73
N PRO A 132 2.00 17.23 -4.89
CA PRO A 132 1.40 17.48 -6.19
C PRO A 132 1.77 18.91 -6.58
N ILE A 133 2.53 19.03 -7.68
CA ILE A 133 2.73 20.30 -8.37
C ILE A 133 1.34 20.81 -8.73
N GLU A 134 0.85 21.75 -7.93
CA GLU A 134 -0.35 22.54 -8.18
C GLU A 134 -0.21 23.11 -9.60
N THR A 135 -0.99 22.57 -10.54
CA THR A 135 -1.20 23.25 -11.82
C THR A 135 -1.82 24.58 -11.49
N ALA A 136 -1.01 25.63 -11.61
CA ALA A 136 -1.38 27.01 -11.37
C ALA A 136 -2.75 27.32 -12.00
N SER A 137 -3.74 27.51 -11.14
CA SER A 137 -4.99 28.17 -11.52
C SER A 137 -4.62 29.62 -11.85
N THR A 138 -4.35 29.90 -13.13
CA THR A 138 -4.21 31.29 -13.58
C THR A 138 -5.61 31.86 -13.70
N SER A 139 -6.05 32.50 -12.61
CA SER A 139 -7.24 33.31 -12.55
C SER A 139 -7.18 34.39 -13.64
N ASN A 140 -8.17 34.35 -14.53
CA ASN A 140 -8.48 35.42 -15.47
C ASN A 140 -8.64 36.73 -14.67
N CYS A 141 -7.79 37.72 -14.90
CA CYS A 141 -8.00 39.08 -14.41
C CYS A 141 -8.07 40.02 -15.61
N SER A 142 -9.31 40.33 -16.00
CA SER A 142 -9.64 41.31 -17.02
C SER A 142 -9.35 42.72 -16.52
N SER A 143 -8.80 43.58 -17.39
CA SER A 143 -9.07 45.02 -17.46
C SER A 143 -8.64 45.55 -18.83
#